data_AF-A0A924BK28-F1
#
_entry.id   AF-A0A924BK28-F1
#
_cell.length_a   1.000
_cell.length_b   1.000
_cell.length_c   1.000
_cell.angle_alpha   90.00
_cell.angle_beta   90.00
_cell.angle_gamma   90.00
#
_symmetry.space_group_name_H-M   'P 1'
#
loop_
_entity.id
_entity.type
_entity.pdbx_description
1 polymer ?
#
loop_
_entity_poly.entity_id
_entity_poly.type
_entity_poly.pdbx_seq_one_letter_code
_entity_poly.pdbx_strand_id
1 'polypeptide(L)' 'HAADALEAEARALAERLAAGPCFAHGVTKTQLNAEWNMGLEQAIEAEAQAQAICMQTQDFERAYRAFVAKEKPVFAGD' A
#
# COMPACT_ATOMS: atom_id res chain seq x y z
N HIS A 1 3.47 -19.12 13.51
CA HIS A 1 4.56 -18.78 14.45
C HIS A 1 4.43 -19.68 15.68
N ALA A 2 5.54 -20.07 16.31
CA ALA A 2 5.51 -20.67 17.64
C ALA A 2 4.87 -19.68 18.63
N ALA A 3 4.25 -20.16 19.71
CA ALA A 3 3.43 -19.33 20.59
C ALA A 3 4.21 -18.17 21.25
N ASP A 4 5.48 -18.39 21.54
CA ASP A 4 6.45 -17.42 22.07
C ASP A 4 6.86 -16.34 21.06
N ALA A 5 6.89 -16.67 19.76
CA ALA A 5 7.25 -15.73 18.69
C ALA A 5 6.05 -14.91 18.16
N LEU A 6 4.81 -15.29 18.49
CA LEU A 6 3.61 -14.71 17.88
C LEU A 6 3.49 -13.20 18.10
N GLU A 7 3.73 -12.70 19.32
CA GLU A 7 3.59 -11.28 19.62
C GLU A 7 4.63 -10.43 18.88
N ALA A 8 5.89 -10.88 18.88
CA ALA A 8 6.98 -10.16 18.24
C ALA A 8 6.75 -10.03 16.73
N GLU A 9 6.28 -11.10 16.08
CA GLU A 9 6.00 -11.12 14.63
C GLU A 9 4.78 -10.26 14.28
N ALA A 10 3.73 -10.28 15.10
CA ALA A 10 2.57 -9.43 14.91
C ALA A 10 2.94 -7.93 15.02
N ARG A 11 3.79 -7.56 16.00
CA ARG A 11 4.29 -6.18 16.13
C ARG A 11 5.14 -5.77 14.95
N ALA A 12 6.08 -6.63 14.53
CA ALA A 12 6.94 -6.35 13.38
C ALA A 12 6.12 -6.13 12.10
N LEU A 13 5.05 -6.90 11.90
CA LEU A 13 4.13 -6.70 10.78
C LEU A 13 3.39 -5.36 10.88
N ALA A 14 2.86 -5.02 12.06
CA ALA A 14 2.16 -3.76 12.27
C ALA A 14 3.07 -2.54 12.04
N GLU A 15 4.30 -2.58 12.54
CA GLU A 15 5.31 -1.51 12.35
C GLU A 15 5.66 -1.35 10.86
N ARG A 16 5.82 -2.46 10.13
CA ARG A 16 6.06 -2.42 8.69
C ARG A 16 4.91 -1.77 7.92
N LEU A 17 3.66 -2.08 8.28
CA LEU A 17 2.48 -1.49 7.65
C LEU A 17 2.36 0.00 7.96
N ALA A 18 2.63 0.39 9.21
CA ALA A 18 2.60 1.78 9.65
C ALA A 18 3.70 2.63 9.01
N ALA A 19 4.88 2.04 8.76
CA ALA A 19 5.98 2.69 8.05
C ALA A 19 5.79 2.73 6.52
N GLY A 20 4.76 2.08 5.99
CA GLY A 20 4.42 2.07 4.56
C GLY A 20 3.50 3.23 4.16
N PRO A 21 3.13 3.31 2.87
CA PRO A 21 2.20 4.33 2.37
C PRO A 21 0.77 4.01 2.83
N CYS A 22 0.38 4.54 4.00
CA CYS A 22 -0.91 4.24 4.64
C CYS A 22 -2.11 4.46 3.71
N PHE A 23 -2.11 5.55 2.93
CA PHE A 23 -3.18 5.85 1.98
C PHE A 23 -3.28 4.78 0.89
N ALA A 24 -2.16 4.45 0.23
CA ALA A 24 -2.13 3.44 -0.82
C ALA A 24 -2.52 2.06 -0.28
N HIS A 25 -2.09 1.70 0.94
CA HIS A 25 -2.54 0.48 1.60
C HIS A 25 -4.06 0.43 1.79
N GLY A 26 -4.68 1.55 2.18
CA GLY A 26 -6.14 1.66 2.30
C GLY A 26 -6.85 1.48 0.96
N VAL A 27 -6.33 2.10 -0.10
CA VAL A 27 -6.86 1.97 -1.47
C VAL A 27 -6.76 0.53 -1.94
N THR A 28 -5.59 -0.11 -1.82
CA THR A 28 -5.40 -1.52 -2.20
C THR A 28 -6.34 -2.45 -1.43
N LYS A 29 -6.50 -2.24 -0.12
CA LYS A 29 -7.43 -3.05 0.69
C LYS A 29 -8.89 -2.90 0.22
N THR A 30 -9.28 -1.69 -0.18
CA THR A 30 -10.62 -1.42 -0.71
C THR A 30 -10.83 -2.14 -2.04
N GLN A 31 -9.85 -2.09 -2.94
CA GLN A 31 -9.86 -2.80 -4.22
C GLN A 31 -10.01 -4.32 -4.03
N LEU A 32 -9.21 -4.93 -3.13
CA LEU A 32 -9.28 -6.36 -2.82
C LEU A 32 -10.64 -6.79 -2.25
N ASN A 33 -11.31 -5.93 -1.49
CA ASN A 33 -12.66 -6.24 -1.00
C ASN A 33 -13.72 -6.13 -2.11
N ALA A 34 -13.51 -5.24 -3.07
CA ALA A 34 -14.46 -4.99 -4.16
C ALA A 34 -14.32 -6.02 -5.29
N GLU A 35 -13.11 -6.52 -5.55
CA GLU A 35 -12.80 -7.41 -6.67
C GLU A 35 -13.63 -8.70 -6.69
N TRP A 36 -14.04 -9.18 -5.51
CA TRP A 36 -14.83 -10.43 -5.37
C TRP A 36 -16.11 -10.43 -6.19
N ASN A 37 -16.68 -9.25 -6.45
CA ASN A 37 -17.94 -9.08 -7.18
C ASN A 37 -17.76 -8.33 -8.50
N MET A 38 -16.52 -8.08 -8.94
CA MET A 38 -16.22 -7.33 -10.17
C MET A 38 -15.91 -8.26 -11.34
N GLY A 39 -16.41 -7.90 -12.53
CA GLY A 39 -15.88 -8.46 -13.78
C GLY A 39 -14.48 -7.93 -14.08
N LEU A 40 -13.72 -8.63 -14.92
CA LEU A 40 -12.34 -8.27 -15.26
C LEU A 40 -12.18 -6.83 -15.77
N GLU A 41 -13.06 -6.39 -16.70
CA GLU A 41 -13.02 -5.03 -17.24
C GLU A 41 -13.24 -3.97 -16.16
N GLN A 42 -14.16 -4.23 -15.22
CA GLN A 42 -14.44 -3.33 -14.11
C GLN A 42 -13.25 -3.26 -13.13
N ALA A 43 -12.59 -4.39 -12.88
CA ALA A 43 -11.40 -4.44 -12.03
C ALA A 43 -10.24 -3.63 -12.64
N ILE A 44 -10.03 -3.72 -13.96
CA ILE A 44 -9.01 -2.94 -14.67
C ILE A 44 -9.28 -1.43 -14.57
N GLU A 45 -10.51 -1.01 -14.83
CA GLU A 45 -10.89 0.41 -14.72
C GLU A 45 -10.74 0.92 -13.28
N ALA A 46 -11.20 0.14 -12.29
CA ALA A 46 -11.07 0.48 -10.89
C ALA A 46 -9.60 0.60 -10.46
N GLU A 47 -8.72 -0.28 -10.95
CA GLU A 47 -7.28 -0.18 -10.72
C GLU A 47 -6.67 1.07 -11.34
N ALA A 48 -7.03 1.42 -12.58
CA ALA A 48 -6.55 2.63 -13.22
C ALA A 48 -6.91 3.89 -12.42
N GLN A 49 -8.14 3.96 -11.90
CA GLN A 49 -8.58 5.05 -11.03
C GLN A 49 -7.82 5.06 -9.69
N ALA A 50 -7.69 3.90 -9.05
CA ALA A 50 -6.94 3.75 -7.81
C ALA A 50 -5.49 4.21 -7.95
N GLN A 51 -4.82 3.82 -9.05
CA GLN A 51 -3.46 4.25 -9.37
C GLN A 51 -3.41 5.77 -9.58
N ALA A 52 -4.31 6.35 -10.36
CA ALA A 52 -4.36 7.79 -10.60
C ALA A 52 -4.52 8.60 -9.30
N ILE A 53 -5.36 8.13 -8.37
CA ILE A 53 -5.53 8.75 -7.05
C ILE A 53 -4.25 8.61 -6.22
N CYS A 54 -3.61 7.43 -6.20
CA CYS A 54 -2.36 7.23 -5.47
C CYS A 54 -1.24 8.12 -6.00
N MET A 55 -1.18 8.35 -7.32
CA MET A 55 -0.19 9.24 -7.96
C MET A 55 -0.32 10.71 -7.57
N GLN A 56 -1.47 11.12 -7.00
CA GLN A 56 -1.67 12.49 -6.50
C GLN A 56 -1.09 12.72 -5.09
N THR A 57 -0.67 11.66 -4.39
CA THR A 57 -0.12 11.75 -3.02
C THR A 57 1.36 12.11 -3.03
N GLN A 58 1.85 12.77 -1.99
CA GLN A 58 3.29 13.06 -1.88
C GLN A 58 4.11 11.79 -1.68
N ASP A 59 3.53 10.77 -1.05
CA ASP A 59 4.15 9.46 -0.89
C ASP A 59 4.47 8.79 -2.24
N PHE A 60 3.69 9.02 -3.30
CA PHE A 60 4.04 8.56 -4.64
C PHE A 60 5.28 9.27 -5.18
N GLU A 61 5.35 10.60 -5.04
CA GLU A 61 6.52 11.38 -5.47
C GLU A 61 7.79 10.97 -4.69
N ARG A 62 7.68 10.77 -3.38
CA ARG A 62 8.77 10.28 -2.52
C ARG A 62 9.23 8.90 -2.95
N ALA A 63 8.29 7.98 -3.19
CA ALA A 63 8.59 6.65 -3.71
C ALA A 63 9.33 6.71 -5.04
N TYR A 64 8.86 7.54 -5.97
CA TYR A 64 9.47 7.70 -7.28
C TYR A 64 10.89 8.26 -7.19
N ARG A 65 11.08 9.34 -6.41
CA ARG A 65 12.41 9.96 -6.22
C ARG A 65 13.39 8.99 -5.56
N ALA A 66 12.96 8.30 -4.49
CA ALA A 66 13.78 7.29 -3.84
C ALA A 66 14.13 6.15 -4.78
N PHE A 67 13.17 5.68 -5.60
CA PHE A 67 13.40 4.65 -6.60
C PHE A 67 14.46 5.06 -7.64
N VAL A 68 14.34 6.27 -8.20
CA VAL A 68 15.31 6.83 -9.15
C VAL A 68 16.70 6.97 -8.51
N ALA A 69 16.75 7.39 -7.25
CA ALA A 69 17.98 7.52 -6.47
C ALA A 69 18.54 6.19 -5.94
N LYS A 70 17.81 5.06 -6.08
CA LYS A 70 18.12 3.76 -5.46
C LYS A 70 18.21 3.81 -3.94
N GLU A 71 17.42 4.68 -3.33
CA GLU A 71 17.31 4.86 -1.89
C GLU A 71 16.01 4.24 -1.36
N LYS A 72 15.94 4.04 -0.04
CA LYS A 72 14.72 3.54 0.60
C LYS A 72 13.74 4.72 0.80
N PRO A 73 12.50 4.63 0.28
CA PRO A 73 11.51 5.68 0.52
C PRO A 73 11.11 5.75 1.98
N VAL A 74 10.84 6.97 2.44
CA VAL A 74 10.23 7.25 3.75
C VAL A 74 8.84 7.81 3.47
N PHE A 75 7.82 7.08 3.93
CA PHE A 75 6.42 7.45 3.78
C PHE A 75 5.96 8.26 4.98
N ALA A 76 5.16 9.30 4.76
CA ALA A 76 4.58 10.11 5.85
C ALA A 76 3.05 10.10 5.87
N GLY A 77 2.40 9.48 4.87
CA GLY A 77 0.95 9.30 4.82
C GLY A 77 0.15 10.51 4.33
N ASP A 78 0.79 11.47 3.65
CA ASP A 78 0.23 12.71 3.09
C ASP A 78 0.48 12.88 1.57
#